data_AF-A0A519VVR2-F1
#
_entry.id   AF-A0A519VVR2-F1
#
_cell.length_a   1.000
_cell.length_b   1.000
_cell.length_c   1.000
_cell.angle_alpha   90.00
_cell.angle_beta   90.00
_cell.angle_gamma   90.00
#
_symmetry.space_group_name_H-M   'P 1'
#
loop_
_entity.id
_entity.type
_entity.pdbx_description
1 polymer ?
#
loop_
_entity_poly.entity_id
_entity_poly.type
_entity_poly.pdbx_seq_one_letter_code
_entity_poly.pdbx_strand_id
1 'polypeptide(L)'
;MRDISMILKNVWKSLFLFSAISVIAVSTVNAQDAAAGRTLFKAKCTSCHALDAKMIGPALTGVSDRHPEDFLLKWIPNSGALIASGDPAAVKLFNENGKIAMTAFPELDEAKVKDILAYIKEGEPKPKAGAEGAAAPKDDTTSGLSIAGIVAIVLVAIVILVILGRASKLLERLILQKQGIEIEEDVPLKVGVRKMFKNKKFVMFFILCLIIALGSWGWMGMWNTGVHTGYQPVQPIKFSHELHAGINQIDCQYCHSGAFKSK
;
A
#
# COMPACT_ATOMS: atom_id res chain seq x y z
N MET A 1 25.27 54.49 -8.27
CA MET A 1 23.85 54.04 -8.30
C MET A 1 23.64 52.59 -8.77
N ARG A 2 24.63 51.88 -9.35
CA ARG A 2 24.46 50.47 -9.80
C ARG A 2 24.54 49.43 -8.67
N ASP A 3 25.21 49.73 -7.57
CA ASP A 3 25.47 48.73 -6.52
C ASP A 3 24.26 48.47 -5.60
N ILE A 4 23.44 49.50 -5.34
CA ILE A 4 22.23 49.39 -4.51
C ILE A 4 21.18 48.49 -5.17
N SER A 5 21.08 48.52 -6.52
CA SER A 5 20.14 47.68 -7.26
C SER A 5 20.49 46.19 -7.21
N MET A 6 21.76 45.82 -7.06
CA MET A 6 22.17 44.41 -7.00
C MET A 6 21.92 43.83 -5.61
N ILE A 7 22.16 44.62 -4.56
CA ILE A 7 21.88 44.24 -3.17
C ILE A 7 20.36 44.02 -2.99
N LEU A 8 19.52 44.93 -3.50
CA LEU A 8 18.06 44.81 -3.37
C LEU A 8 17.49 43.59 -4.13
N LYS A 9 18.05 43.24 -5.30
CA LYS A 9 17.66 42.04 -6.05
C LYS A 9 18.08 40.74 -5.37
N ASN A 10 19.24 40.71 -4.72
CA ASN A 10 19.69 39.53 -3.98
C ASN A 10 18.95 39.34 -2.66
N VAL A 11 18.62 40.45 -1.97
CA VAL A 11 17.78 40.43 -0.76
C VAL A 11 16.37 39.97 -1.07
N TRP A 12 15.78 40.42 -2.19
CA TRP A 12 14.43 39.99 -2.59
C TRP A 12 14.39 38.50 -2.99
N LYS A 13 15.42 37.99 -3.69
CA LYS A 13 15.56 36.56 -3.97
C LYS A 13 15.73 35.72 -2.70
N SER A 14 16.50 36.21 -1.73
CA SER A 14 16.71 35.54 -0.45
C SER A 14 15.45 35.52 0.41
N LEU A 15 14.69 36.62 0.45
CA LEU A 15 13.37 36.69 1.11
C LEU A 15 12.34 35.77 0.45
N PHE A 16 12.34 35.66 -0.88
CA PHE A 16 11.44 34.76 -1.59
C PHE A 16 11.81 33.28 -1.33
N LEU A 17 13.11 32.95 -1.28
CA LEU A 17 13.56 31.61 -0.91
C LEU A 17 13.21 31.26 0.54
N PHE A 18 13.38 32.19 1.47
CA PHE A 18 13.08 31.97 2.88
C PHE A 18 11.56 31.82 3.13
N SER A 19 10.75 32.62 2.42
CA SER A 19 9.29 32.50 2.44
C SER A 19 8.82 31.18 1.80
N ALA A 20 9.41 30.75 0.68
CA ALA A 20 9.08 29.47 0.05
C ALA A 20 9.46 28.26 0.93
N ILE A 21 10.60 28.31 1.61
CA ILE A 21 11.03 27.26 2.55
C ILE A 21 10.10 27.20 3.78
N SER A 22 9.62 28.35 4.26
CA SER A 22 8.67 28.41 5.37
C SER A 22 7.29 27.84 4.99
N VAL A 23 6.80 28.06 3.77
CA VAL A 23 5.53 27.47 3.27
C VAL A 23 5.64 25.96 3.07
N ILE A 24 6.81 25.45 2.67
CA ILE A 24 7.06 24.00 2.55
C ILE A 24 7.13 23.34 3.94
N ALA A 25 7.71 24.01 4.94
CA ALA A 25 7.83 23.48 6.31
C ALA A 25 6.48 23.40 7.07
N VAL A 26 5.50 24.25 6.74
CA VAL A 26 4.16 24.20 7.35
C VAL A 26 3.29 23.08 6.75
N SER A 27 3.67 22.53 5.59
CA SER A 27 2.92 21.46 4.93
C SER A 27 3.17 20.07 5.53
N THR A 28 4.07 19.94 6.52
CA THR A 28 4.35 18.68 7.24
C THR A 28 3.71 18.63 8.62
N VAL A 29 2.56 19.30 8.81
CA VAL A 29 1.68 18.95 9.93
C VAL A 29 1.12 17.58 9.59
N ASN A 30 1.53 16.55 10.34
CA ASN A 30 1.07 15.16 10.21
C ASN A 30 -0.47 15.10 10.17
N ALA A 31 -1.04 15.17 8.98
CA ALA A 31 -2.40 14.75 8.75
C ALA A 31 -2.42 13.24 9.02
N GLN A 32 -3.24 12.81 9.98
CA GLN A 32 -3.45 11.39 10.26
C GLN A 32 -3.95 10.74 8.96
N ASP A 33 -3.24 9.72 8.48
CA ASP A 33 -3.52 9.09 7.20
C ASP A 33 -4.47 7.90 7.41
N ALA A 34 -5.76 8.14 7.20
CA ALA A 34 -6.78 7.09 7.31
C ALA A 34 -6.56 5.94 6.31
N ALA A 35 -5.90 6.15 5.17
CA ALA A 35 -5.58 5.09 4.22
C ALA A 35 -4.44 4.20 4.73
N ALA A 36 -3.39 4.80 5.31
CA ALA A 36 -2.35 4.07 6.02
C ALA A 36 -2.93 3.29 7.22
N GLY A 37 -3.78 3.96 8.00
CA GLY A 37 -4.53 3.38 9.12
C GLY A 37 -5.36 2.17 8.73
N ARG A 38 -6.08 2.25 7.60
CA ARG A 38 -6.84 1.12 7.04
C ARG A 38 -5.96 -0.09 6.74
N THR A 39 -4.77 0.14 6.20
CA THR A 39 -3.84 -0.93 5.85
C THR A 39 -3.33 -1.64 7.09
N LEU A 40 -2.93 -0.86 8.10
CA LEU A 40 -2.52 -1.38 9.41
C LEU A 40 -3.66 -2.14 10.10
N PHE A 41 -4.87 -1.59 10.08
CA PHE A 41 -6.06 -2.21 10.67
C PHE A 41 -6.36 -3.58 10.05
N LYS A 42 -6.32 -3.68 8.72
CA LYS A 42 -6.51 -4.94 8.01
C LYS A 42 -5.41 -5.96 8.26
N ALA A 43 -4.17 -5.50 8.45
CA ALA A 43 -3.05 -6.38 8.69
C ALA A 43 -3.00 -6.92 10.13
N LYS A 44 -3.48 -6.14 11.11
CA LYS A 44 -3.21 -6.42 12.54
C LYS A 44 -4.45 -6.55 13.41
N CYS A 45 -5.60 -5.99 13.01
CA CYS A 45 -6.76 -5.82 13.90
C CYS A 45 -7.99 -6.63 13.45
N THR A 46 -8.18 -6.84 12.15
CA THR A 46 -9.39 -7.50 11.59
C THR A 46 -9.54 -8.97 11.94
N SER A 47 -8.49 -9.61 12.47
CA SER A 47 -8.58 -10.99 12.99
C SER A 47 -9.47 -11.09 14.22
N CYS A 48 -9.53 -10.02 15.03
CA CYS A 48 -10.27 -10.01 16.28
C CYS A 48 -11.36 -8.94 16.35
N HIS A 49 -11.23 -7.84 15.60
CA HIS A 49 -12.17 -6.71 15.66
C HIS A 49 -12.85 -6.44 14.33
N ALA A 50 -14.14 -6.10 14.40
CA ALA A 50 -14.85 -5.42 13.33
C ALA A 50 -15.16 -3.98 13.74
N LEU A 51 -15.46 -3.12 12.76
CA LEU A 51 -15.87 -1.74 13.04
C LEU A 51 -17.22 -1.74 13.76
N ASP A 52 -18.25 -2.33 13.14
CA ASP A 52 -19.64 -2.21 13.61
C ASP A 52 -20.19 -3.47 14.30
N ALA A 53 -19.38 -4.53 14.45
CA ALA A 53 -19.83 -5.80 15.02
C ALA A 53 -18.88 -6.33 16.11
N LYS A 54 -19.46 -7.04 17.08
CA LYS A 54 -18.68 -7.78 18.07
C LYS A 54 -18.21 -9.10 17.47
N MET A 55 -16.91 -9.34 17.57
CA MET A 55 -16.25 -10.58 17.16
C MET A 55 -15.57 -11.19 18.40
N ILE A 56 -14.29 -11.53 18.29
CA ILE A 56 -13.46 -11.88 19.45
C ILE A 56 -13.29 -10.66 20.36
N GLY A 57 -13.06 -9.50 19.74
CA GLY A 57 -13.03 -8.19 20.39
C GLY A 57 -14.33 -7.40 20.19
N PRO A 58 -14.54 -6.32 20.95
CA PRO A 58 -15.67 -5.41 20.79
C PRO A 58 -15.62 -4.67 19.45
N ALA A 59 -16.78 -4.16 19.03
CA ALA A 59 -16.92 -3.24 17.92
C ALA A 59 -16.09 -1.97 18.17
N LEU A 60 -15.36 -1.49 17.15
CA LEU A 60 -14.44 -0.36 17.27
C LEU A 60 -15.02 0.98 16.83
N THR A 61 -16.16 1.00 16.13
CA THR A 61 -16.87 2.24 15.80
C THR A 61 -17.17 3.02 17.08
N GLY A 62 -16.79 4.30 17.11
CA GLY A 62 -16.94 5.18 18.28
C GLY A 62 -15.97 4.90 19.44
N VAL A 63 -14.88 4.14 19.23
CA VAL A 63 -13.90 3.88 20.30
C VAL A 63 -13.24 5.16 20.81
N SER A 64 -13.00 6.13 19.93
CA SER A 64 -12.45 7.45 20.27
C SER A 64 -13.40 8.30 21.12
N ASP A 65 -14.69 7.98 21.16
CA ASP A 65 -15.67 8.65 22.01
C ASP A 65 -15.79 7.94 23.38
N ARG A 66 -15.51 6.63 23.43
CA ARG A 66 -15.59 5.81 24.65
C ARG A 66 -14.34 5.93 25.53
N HIS A 67 -13.18 6.14 24.93
CA HIS A 67 -11.91 6.21 25.64
C HIS A 67 -11.10 7.41 25.16
N PRO A 68 -10.38 8.08 26.08
CA PRO A 68 -9.55 9.22 25.71
C PRO A 68 -8.34 8.74 24.88
N GLU A 69 -7.85 9.62 24.00
CA GLU A 69 -6.80 9.27 23.03
C GLU A 69 -5.51 8.81 23.73
N ASP A 70 -5.12 9.44 24.83
CA ASP A 70 -3.93 9.11 25.62
C ASP A 70 -3.97 7.68 26.19
N PHE A 71 -5.15 7.20 26.56
CA PHE A 71 -5.36 5.81 26.96
C PHE A 71 -5.19 4.87 25.76
N LEU A 72 -5.80 5.20 24.62
CA LEU A 72 -5.72 4.39 23.41
C LEU A 72 -4.29 4.27 22.87
N LEU A 73 -3.50 5.34 22.95
CA LEU A 73 -2.08 5.34 22.57
C LEU A 73 -1.23 4.38 23.41
N LYS A 74 -1.61 4.09 24.65
CA LYS A 74 -0.93 3.13 25.54
C LYS A 74 -1.52 1.72 25.40
N TRP A 75 -2.85 1.64 25.25
CA TRP A 75 -3.58 0.38 25.17
C TRP A 75 -3.31 -0.39 23.87
N ILE A 76 -3.31 0.30 22.72
CA ILE A 76 -3.23 -0.34 21.39
C ILE A 76 -1.88 -1.05 21.17
N PRO A 77 -0.71 -0.43 21.47
CA PRO A 77 0.57 -1.11 21.29
C PRO A 77 0.77 -2.27 22.27
N ASN A 78 0.33 -2.15 23.52
CA ASN A 78 0.50 -3.20 24.51
C ASN A 78 -0.49 -3.12 25.69
N SER A 79 -1.72 -3.57 25.48
CA SER A 79 -2.74 -3.65 26.54
C SER A 79 -2.31 -4.55 27.70
N GLY A 80 -1.59 -5.64 27.44
CA GLY A 80 -1.13 -6.59 28.46
C GLY A 80 -0.21 -5.93 29.49
N ALA A 81 0.74 -5.10 29.04
CA ALA A 81 1.60 -4.32 29.93
C ALA A 81 0.82 -3.30 30.76
N LEU A 82 -0.18 -2.65 30.16
CA LEU A 82 -1.02 -1.66 30.85
C LEU A 82 -1.95 -2.30 31.92
N ILE A 83 -2.44 -3.50 31.64
CA ILE A 83 -3.17 -4.32 32.63
C ILE A 83 -2.23 -4.76 33.75
N ALA A 84 -1.02 -5.23 33.41
CA ALA A 84 -0.02 -5.68 34.38
C ALA A 84 0.50 -4.54 35.27
N SER A 85 0.54 -3.30 34.77
CA SER A 85 0.88 -2.13 35.60
C SER A 85 -0.21 -1.75 36.60
N GLY A 86 -1.38 -2.39 36.55
CA GLY A 86 -2.49 -2.15 37.46
C GLY A 86 -3.31 -0.90 37.14
N ASP A 87 -3.31 -0.45 35.88
CA ASP A 87 -4.16 0.68 35.48
C ASP A 87 -5.65 0.31 35.69
N PRO A 88 -6.41 1.08 36.48
CA PRO A 88 -7.76 0.70 36.87
C PRO A 88 -8.73 0.67 35.69
N ALA A 89 -8.54 1.53 34.68
CA ALA A 89 -9.38 1.54 33.48
C ALA A 89 -9.07 0.33 32.59
N ALA A 90 -7.78 0.01 32.43
CA ALA A 90 -7.32 -1.15 31.67
C ALA A 90 -7.80 -2.48 32.28
N VAL A 91 -7.66 -2.65 33.60
CA VAL A 91 -8.09 -3.84 34.33
C VAL A 91 -9.62 -3.98 34.27
N LYS A 92 -10.36 -2.89 34.44
CA LYS A 92 -11.82 -2.90 34.32
C LYS A 92 -12.26 -3.34 32.93
N LEU A 93 -11.72 -2.72 31.88
CA LEU A 93 -12.04 -3.05 30.49
C LEU A 93 -11.71 -4.51 30.15
N PHE A 94 -10.57 -5.00 30.62
CA PHE A 94 -10.18 -6.40 30.44
C PHE A 94 -11.16 -7.39 31.10
N ASN A 95 -11.64 -7.07 32.30
CA ASN A 95 -12.62 -7.90 33.01
C ASN A 95 -14.00 -7.88 32.33
N GLU A 96 -14.45 -6.72 31.86
CA GLU A 96 -15.74 -6.56 31.16
C GLU A 96 -15.77 -7.28 29.80
N ASN A 97 -14.60 -7.40 29.15
CA ASN A 97 -14.46 -8.01 27.83
C ASN A 97 -14.08 -9.50 27.90
N GLY A 98 -14.38 -10.17 29.00
CA GLY A 98 -14.21 -11.63 29.12
C GLY A 98 -12.76 -12.09 29.32
N LYS A 99 -11.86 -11.19 29.74
CA LYS A 99 -10.44 -11.49 30.02
C LYS A 99 -9.69 -12.08 28.82
N ILE A 100 -10.11 -11.71 27.61
CA ILE A 100 -9.43 -12.11 26.38
C ILE A 100 -8.20 -11.21 26.20
N ALA A 101 -7.02 -11.82 26.16
CA ALA A 101 -5.77 -11.09 25.96
C ALA A 101 -5.67 -10.58 24.51
N MET A 102 -5.46 -9.27 24.35
CA MET A 102 -5.10 -8.68 23.07
C MET A 102 -3.59 -8.85 22.84
N THR A 103 -3.20 -9.22 21.63
CA THR A 103 -1.78 -9.35 21.24
C THR A 103 -1.04 -8.02 21.36
N ALA A 104 0.24 -8.08 21.71
CA ALA A 104 1.10 -6.90 21.73
C ALA A 104 1.62 -6.57 20.32
N PHE A 105 1.65 -5.29 19.99
CA PHE A 105 2.11 -4.73 18.72
C PHE A 105 3.21 -3.68 18.97
N PRO A 106 4.42 -4.10 19.40
CA PRO A 106 5.51 -3.19 19.72
C PRO A 106 5.98 -2.35 18.52
N GLU A 107 5.63 -2.73 17.29
CA GLU A 107 5.93 -1.99 16.06
C GLU A 107 5.02 -0.76 15.83
N LEU A 108 3.93 -0.64 16.58
CA LEU A 108 3.00 0.48 16.50
C LEU A 108 3.48 1.63 17.38
N ASP A 109 4.03 2.65 16.73
CA ASP A 109 4.36 3.93 17.34
C ASP A 109 3.12 4.84 17.41
N GLU A 110 3.25 5.98 18.09
CA GLU A 110 2.17 6.94 18.29
C GLU A 110 1.52 7.38 16.96
N ALA A 111 2.33 7.58 15.91
CA ALA A 111 1.84 8.00 14.60
C ALA A 111 0.98 6.92 13.96
N LYS A 112 1.45 5.66 13.93
CA LYS A 112 0.70 4.53 13.38
C LYS A 112 -0.60 4.28 14.14
N VAL A 113 -0.59 4.43 15.47
CA VAL A 113 -1.83 4.30 16.26
C VAL A 113 -2.82 5.40 15.90
N LYS A 114 -2.37 6.64 15.73
CA LYS A 114 -3.21 7.76 15.29
C LYS A 114 -3.80 7.54 13.90
N ASP A 115 -3.03 7.00 12.97
CA ASP A 115 -3.54 6.64 11.64
C ASP A 115 -4.65 5.58 11.73
N ILE A 116 -4.44 4.53 12.55
CA ILE A 116 -5.47 3.50 12.80
C ILE A 116 -6.74 4.12 13.42
N LEU A 117 -6.59 5.02 14.40
CA LEU A 117 -7.73 5.69 15.04
C LEU A 117 -8.47 6.60 14.06
N ALA A 118 -7.75 7.31 13.19
CA ALA A 118 -8.35 8.12 12.12
C ALA A 118 -9.17 7.25 11.17
N TYR A 119 -8.67 6.08 10.78
CA TYR A 119 -9.42 5.12 9.98
C TYR A 119 -10.67 4.61 10.71
N ILE A 120 -10.57 4.24 11.99
CA ILE A 120 -11.71 3.76 12.77
C ILE A 120 -12.81 4.84 12.88
N LYS A 121 -12.41 6.11 12.99
CA LYS A 121 -13.33 7.25 13.03
C LYS A 121 -14.02 7.51 11.70
N GLU A 122 -13.29 7.39 10.59
CA GLU A 122 -13.83 7.60 9.24
C GLU A 122 -14.71 6.42 8.79
N GLY A 123 -14.41 5.21 9.26
CA GLY A 123 -15.12 3.98 8.94
C GLY A 123 -14.70 3.40 7.58
N GLU A 124 -15.28 2.24 7.21
CA GLU A 124 -15.12 1.77 5.83
C GLU A 124 -15.75 2.80 4.88
N PRO A 125 -15.04 3.22 3.82
CA PRO A 125 -15.62 4.13 2.85
C PRO A 125 -16.87 3.48 2.27
N LYS A 126 -18.04 4.05 2.60
CA LYS A 126 -19.32 3.56 2.10
C LYS A 126 -19.25 3.54 0.57
N PRO A 127 -19.59 2.41 -0.08
CA PRO A 127 -19.72 2.39 -1.52
C PRO A 127 -20.72 3.47 -1.91
N LYS A 128 -20.32 4.44 -2.74
CA LYS A 128 -21.30 5.31 -3.39
C LYS A 128 -22.22 4.40 -4.18
N ALA A 129 -23.46 4.28 -3.74
CA ALA A 129 -24.49 3.55 -4.46
C ALA A 129 -24.63 4.19 -5.85
N GLY A 130 -24.25 3.46 -6.89
CA GLY A 130 -24.27 3.93 -8.27
C GLY A 130 -22.91 3.86 -8.97
N ALA A 131 -22.32 2.67 -9.04
CA ALA A 131 -21.42 2.26 -10.12
C ALA A 131 -21.31 0.74 -10.08
N GLU A 132 -22.14 0.07 -10.88
CA GLU A 132 -21.88 -1.32 -11.25
C GLU A 132 -20.47 -1.40 -11.86
N GLY A 133 -19.66 -2.31 -11.34
CA GLY A 133 -18.37 -2.67 -11.92
C GLY A 133 -17.16 -1.86 -11.48
N ALA A 134 -16.95 -1.66 -10.18
CA ALA A 134 -15.62 -1.30 -9.67
C ALA A 134 -14.93 -2.57 -9.15
N ALA A 135 -13.93 -3.01 -9.92
CA ALA A 135 -13.03 -4.11 -9.58
C ALA A 135 -12.44 -3.95 -8.17
N ALA A 136 -12.17 -5.10 -7.53
CA ALA A 136 -11.49 -5.20 -6.25
C ALA A 136 -10.24 -4.28 -6.20
N PRO A 137 -9.95 -3.66 -5.04
CA PRO A 137 -8.76 -2.85 -4.91
C PRO A 137 -7.56 -3.76 -5.18
N LYS A 138 -6.79 -3.40 -6.20
CA LYS A 138 -5.48 -4.00 -6.43
C LYS A 138 -4.68 -3.85 -5.14
N ASP A 139 -4.05 -4.94 -4.73
CA ASP A 139 -2.95 -4.90 -3.77
C ASP A 139 -1.82 -4.05 -4.37
N ASP A 140 -1.89 -2.74 -4.19
CA ASP A 140 -0.74 -1.85 -4.37
C ASP A 140 0.14 -1.99 -3.13
N THR A 141 0.80 -3.14 -2.99
CA THR A 141 2.02 -3.26 -2.18
C THR A 141 3.20 -2.61 -2.91
N THR A 142 3.00 -1.40 -3.45
CA THR A 142 4.06 -0.51 -3.90
C THR A 142 4.25 0.55 -2.83
N SER A 143 5.07 0.18 -1.85
CA SER A 143 5.65 1.03 -0.80
C SER A 143 5.78 2.49 -1.22
N GLY A 144 4.89 3.38 -0.75
CA GLY A 144 5.05 4.84 -0.67
C GLY A 144 5.47 5.62 -1.92
N LEU A 145 5.65 4.94 -3.05
CA LEU A 145 6.17 5.49 -4.28
C LEU A 145 5.12 5.14 -5.32
N SER A 146 4.19 6.08 -5.47
CA SER A 146 3.20 6.05 -6.53
C SER A 146 3.85 5.63 -7.85
N ILE A 147 3.08 5.03 -8.75
CA ILE A 147 3.55 4.66 -10.10
C ILE A 147 4.30 5.85 -10.76
N ALA A 148 3.88 7.09 -10.46
CA ALA A 148 4.56 8.31 -10.86
C ALA A 148 6.00 8.45 -10.30
N GLY A 149 6.24 8.10 -9.04
CA GLY A 149 7.56 8.10 -8.44
C GLY A 149 8.49 7.00 -8.97
N ILE A 150 7.98 5.79 -9.24
CA ILE A 150 8.77 4.74 -9.90
C ILE A 150 9.14 5.18 -11.33
N VAL A 151 8.18 5.74 -12.07
CA VAL A 151 8.42 6.29 -13.41
C VAL A 151 9.45 7.42 -13.36
N ALA A 152 9.38 8.31 -12.36
CA ALA A 152 10.35 9.39 -12.19
C ALA A 152 11.77 8.86 -11.93
N ILE A 153 11.93 7.85 -11.06
CA ILE A 153 13.24 7.23 -10.80
C ILE A 153 13.78 6.54 -12.05
N VAL A 154 12.94 5.81 -12.79
CA VAL A 154 13.35 5.13 -14.03
C VAL A 154 13.78 6.16 -15.08
N LEU A 155 13.05 7.26 -15.24
CA LEU A 155 13.42 8.34 -16.17
C LEU A 155 14.75 8.99 -15.79
N VAL A 156 14.96 9.29 -14.50
CA VAL A 156 16.23 9.85 -14.01
C VAL A 156 17.38 8.87 -14.23
N ALA A 157 17.19 7.58 -13.95
CA ALA A 157 18.18 6.55 -14.19
C ALA A 157 18.55 6.43 -15.70
N ILE A 158 17.55 6.48 -16.59
CA ILE A 158 17.78 6.48 -18.05
C ILE A 158 18.60 7.72 -18.46
N VAL A 159 18.27 8.91 -17.96
CA VAL A 159 19.01 10.13 -18.26
C VAL A 159 20.47 10.02 -17.81
N ILE A 160 20.72 9.52 -16.59
CA ILE A 160 22.07 9.31 -16.06
C ILE A 160 22.84 8.31 -16.94
N LEU A 161 22.22 7.19 -17.32
CA LEU A 161 22.86 6.19 -18.20
C LEU A 161 23.20 6.74 -19.58
N VAL A 162 22.35 7.60 -20.15
CA VAL A 162 22.62 8.26 -21.44
C VAL A 162 23.79 9.26 -21.31
N ILE A 163 23.84 10.05 -20.23
CA ILE A 163 24.94 10.99 -19.99
C ILE A 163 26.27 10.26 -19.82
N LEU A 164 26.30 9.22 -18.98
CA LEU A 164 27.48 8.39 -18.75
C LEU A 164 27.92 7.67 -20.04
N GLY A 165 26.97 7.15 -20.81
CA GLY A 165 27.24 6.50 -22.10
C GLY A 165 27.76 7.47 -23.17
N ARG A 166 27.36 8.74 -23.14
CA ARG A 166 27.95 9.78 -24.00
C ARG A 166 29.36 10.16 -23.54
N ALA A 167 29.57 10.31 -22.24
CA ALA A 167 30.88 10.64 -21.67
C ALA A 167 31.92 9.54 -21.97
N SER A 168 31.56 8.27 -21.80
CA SER A 168 32.45 7.14 -22.09
C SER A 168 32.83 7.08 -23.58
N LYS A 169 31.86 7.25 -24.48
CA LYS A 169 32.12 7.33 -25.93
C LYS A 169 32.99 8.51 -26.32
N LEU A 170 32.87 9.65 -25.63
CA LEU A 170 33.73 10.81 -25.87
C LEU A 170 35.18 10.54 -25.44
N LEU A 171 35.38 9.94 -24.26
CA LEU A 171 36.72 9.52 -23.82
C LEU A 171 37.33 8.51 -24.81
N GLU A 172 36.56 7.50 -25.21
CA GLU A 172 36.99 6.48 -26.16
C GLU A 172 37.39 7.11 -27.50
N ARG A 173 36.59 8.07 -28.00
CA ARG A 173 36.91 8.82 -29.23
C ARG A 173 38.22 9.60 -29.10
N LEU A 174 38.47 10.25 -27.95
CA LEU A 174 39.70 11.02 -27.72
C LEU A 174 40.93 10.12 -27.56
N ILE A 175 40.78 8.93 -26.95
CA ILE A 175 41.85 7.93 -26.84
C ILE A 175 42.19 7.36 -28.23
N LEU A 176 41.18 7.00 -29.02
CA LEU A 176 41.36 6.47 -30.38
C LEU A 176 41.98 7.50 -31.34
N GLN A 177 41.54 8.76 -31.24
CA GLN A 177 42.14 9.87 -32.00
C GLN A 177 43.62 10.10 -31.61
N LYS A 178 43.97 9.96 -30.32
CA LYS A 178 45.36 10.00 -29.84
C LYS A 178 46.20 8.82 -30.33
N GLN A 179 45.57 7.66 -30.60
CA GLN A 179 46.22 6.46 -31.12
C GLN A 179 46.30 6.42 -32.66
N GLY A 180 45.77 7.43 -33.36
CA GLY A 180 45.86 7.54 -34.82
C GLY A 180 44.98 6.54 -35.58
N ILE A 181 43.96 5.97 -34.92
CA ILE A 181 43.04 5.00 -35.52
C ILE A 181 41.82 5.78 -36.03
N GLU A 182 41.53 5.69 -37.34
CA GLU A 182 40.34 6.29 -37.93
C GLU A 182 39.06 5.67 -37.35
N ILE A 183 38.18 6.53 -36.85
CA ILE A 183 36.96 6.15 -36.15
C ILE A 183 35.90 5.78 -37.19
N GLU A 184 35.52 4.49 -37.23
CA GLU A 184 34.46 3.99 -38.08
C GLU A 184 33.10 4.61 -37.69
N GLU A 185 32.36 5.05 -38.71
CA GLU A 185 31.16 5.89 -38.62
C GLU A 185 30.08 5.30 -37.69
N ASP A 186 29.48 6.16 -36.87
CA ASP A 186 28.50 5.79 -35.86
C ASP A 186 27.28 5.10 -36.47
N VAL A 187 27.17 3.80 -36.22
CA VAL A 187 26.03 3.00 -36.67
C VAL A 187 24.73 3.61 -36.09
N PRO A 188 23.77 4.05 -36.92
CA PRO A 188 22.60 4.75 -36.41
C PRO A 188 21.81 3.85 -35.47
N LEU A 189 21.23 4.44 -34.40
CA LEU A 189 20.47 3.72 -33.37
C LEU A 189 19.42 2.76 -33.96
N LYS A 190 18.78 3.17 -35.06
CA LYS A 190 17.79 2.40 -35.82
C LYS A 190 18.35 1.09 -36.40
N VAL A 191 19.62 1.08 -36.82
CA VAL A 191 20.32 -0.11 -37.33
C VAL A 191 20.67 -1.05 -36.18
N GLY A 192 21.08 -0.51 -35.03
CA GLY A 192 21.30 -1.28 -33.79
C GLY A 192 20.04 -2.00 -33.31
N VAL A 193 18.92 -1.28 -33.21
CA VAL A 193 17.62 -1.86 -32.83
C VAL A 193 17.17 -2.91 -33.85
N ARG A 194 17.30 -2.65 -35.16
CA ARG A 194 16.95 -3.62 -36.20
C ARG A 194 17.81 -4.88 -36.16
N LYS A 195 19.09 -4.77 -35.80
CA LYS A 195 20.01 -5.91 -35.63
C LYS A 195 19.63 -6.75 -34.40
N MET A 196 19.20 -6.10 -33.32
CA MET A 196 18.73 -6.76 -32.10
C MET A 196 17.44 -7.56 -32.36
N PHE A 197 16.45 -6.98 -33.05
CA PHE A 197 15.22 -7.68 -33.44
C PHE A 197 15.38 -8.71 -34.57
N LYS A 198 16.56 -8.80 -35.22
CA LYS A 198 16.89 -9.90 -36.14
C LYS A 198 17.56 -11.08 -35.43
N ASN A 199 18.02 -10.89 -34.19
CA ASN A 199 18.64 -11.96 -33.42
C ASN A 199 17.56 -12.92 -32.92
N LYS A 200 17.53 -14.15 -33.47
CA LYS A 200 16.53 -15.17 -33.14
C LYS A 200 16.44 -15.44 -31.62
N LYS A 201 17.57 -15.40 -30.90
CA LYS A 201 17.57 -15.62 -29.43
C LYS A 201 16.90 -14.47 -28.68
N PHE A 202 17.12 -13.23 -29.12
CA PHE A 202 16.51 -12.04 -28.51
C PHE A 202 15.00 -11.98 -28.77
N VAL A 203 14.59 -12.26 -30.01
CA VAL A 203 13.17 -12.33 -30.38
C VAL A 203 12.46 -13.44 -29.61
N MET A 204 13.06 -14.63 -29.50
CA MET A 204 12.50 -15.72 -28.71
C MET A 204 12.36 -15.38 -27.23
N PHE A 205 13.34 -14.71 -26.63
CA PHE A 205 13.26 -14.25 -25.25
C PHE A 205 12.11 -13.26 -25.05
N PHE A 206 11.96 -12.28 -25.94
CA PHE A 206 10.87 -11.30 -25.86
C PHE A 206 9.49 -11.93 -26.04
N ILE A 207 9.35 -12.88 -26.99
CA ILE A 207 8.10 -13.62 -27.19
C ILE A 207 7.78 -14.46 -25.95
N LEU A 208 8.76 -15.13 -25.35
CA LEU A 208 8.56 -15.90 -24.11
C LEU A 208 8.09 -15.00 -22.96
N CYS A 209 8.74 -13.85 -22.74
CA CYS A 209 8.30 -12.88 -21.73
C CYS A 209 6.87 -12.38 -21.99
N LEU A 210 6.52 -12.13 -23.25
CA LEU A 210 5.19 -11.67 -23.63
C LEU A 210 4.13 -12.76 -23.39
N ILE A 211 4.41 -14.02 -23.71
CA ILE A 211 3.51 -15.14 -23.41
C ILE A 211 3.30 -15.28 -21.90
N ILE A 212 4.36 -15.21 -21.11
CA ILE A 212 4.27 -15.29 -19.63
C ILE A 212 3.44 -14.12 -19.10
N ALA A 213 3.66 -12.91 -19.59
CA ALA A 213 2.92 -11.72 -19.15
C ALA A 213 1.42 -11.82 -19.50
N LEU A 214 1.09 -12.18 -20.74
CA LEU A 214 -0.30 -12.36 -21.18
C LEU A 214 -0.99 -13.53 -20.47
N GLY A 215 -0.28 -14.65 -20.30
CA GLY A 215 -0.78 -15.81 -19.56
C GLY A 215 -1.08 -15.47 -18.10
N SER A 216 -0.18 -14.73 -17.44
CA SER A 216 -0.37 -14.27 -16.06
C SER A 216 -1.57 -13.32 -15.96
N TRP A 217 -1.72 -12.40 -16.92
CA TRP A 217 -2.86 -11.48 -16.94
C TRP A 217 -4.18 -12.21 -17.17
N GLY A 218 -4.24 -13.14 -18.12
CA GLY A 218 -5.43 -13.96 -18.37
C GLY A 218 -5.81 -14.82 -17.16
N TRP A 219 -4.82 -15.44 -16.52
CA TRP A 219 -5.01 -16.23 -15.30
C TRP A 219 -5.60 -15.40 -14.15
N MET A 220 -5.05 -14.19 -13.93
CA MET A 220 -5.57 -13.28 -12.90
C MET A 220 -7.01 -12.85 -13.20
N GLY A 221 -7.36 -12.65 -14.48
CA GLY A 221 -8.73 -12.37 -14.90
C GLY A 221 -9.69 -13.50 -14.51
N MET A 222 -9.32 -14.75 -14.83
CA MET A 222 -10.12 -15.93 -14.50
C MET A 222 -10.23 -16.18 -12.99
N TRP A 223 -9.16 -15.96 -12.23
CA TRP A 223 -9.17 -16.12 -10.77
C TRP A 223 -10.11 -15.11 -10.07
N ASN A 224 -10.31 -13.95 -10.70
CA ASN A 224 -11.18 -12.89 -10.19
C ASN A 224 -12.61 -12.94 -10.75
N THR A 225 -12.89 -13.79 -11.75
CA THR A 225 -14.28 -14.04 -12.17
C THR A 225 -14.95 -14.91 -11.12
N GLY A 226 -15.90 -14.34 -10.37
CA GLY A 226 -16.62 -14.99 -9.27
C GLY A 226 -17.56 -16.13 -9.69
N VAL A 227 -17.03 -17.15 -10.36
CA VAL A 227 -17.79 -18.31 -10.88
C VAL A 227 -18.50 -19.07 -9.74
N HIS A 228 -18.00 -18.97 -8.51
CA HIS A 228 -18.60 -19.59 -7.32
C HIS A 228 -19.47 -18.63 -6.49
N THR A 229 -19.60 -17.36 -6.89
CA THR A 229 -20.39 -16.37 -6.16
C THR A 229 -21.89 -16.68 -6.32
N GLY A 230 -22.55 -17.06 -5.23
CA GLY A 230 -23.99 -17.41 -5.23
C GLY A 230 -24.32 -18.85 -5.60
N TYR A 231 -23.32 -19.72 -5.78
CA TYR A 231 -23.56 -21.15 -6.05
C TYR A 231 -24.06 -21.87 -4.78
N GLN A 232 -25.30 -22.34 -4.80
CA GLN A 232 -25.88 -23.17 -3.73
C GLN A 232 -26.23 -24.55 -4.31
N PRO A 233 -25.56 -25.63 -3.88
CA PRO A 233 -25.90 -26.97 -4.35
C PRO A 233 -27.28 -27.38 -3.79
N VAL A 234 -28.11 -28.00 -4.63
CA VAL A 234 -29.39 -28.56 -4.20
C VAL A 234 -29.11 -29.68 -3.20
N GLN A 235 -29.45 -29.47 -1.93
CA GLN A 235 -29.23 -30.48 -0.90
C GLN A 235 -30.32 -31.56 -0.95
N PRO A 236 -29.96 -32.86 -0.98
CA PRO A 236 -30.92 -33.96 -0.99
C PRO A 236 -31.82 -34.01 0.25
N ILE A 237 -31.36 -33.45 1.37
CA ILE A 237 -32.10 -33.34 2.63
C ILE A 237 -32.27 -31.86 2.93
N LYS A 238 -33.52 -31.38 3.05
CA LYS A 238 -33.80 -30.00 3.44
C LYS A 238 -33.57 -29.83 4.93
N PHE A 239 -32.41 -29.30 5.31
CA PHE A 239 -32.08 -29.01 6.69
C PHE A 239 -32.14 -27.50 6.95
N SER A 240 -32.85 -27.08 8.00
CA SER A 240 -33.05 -25.65 8.31
C SER A 240 -31.77 -25.03 8.88
N HIS A 241 -31.36 -23.87 8.34
CA HIS A 241 -30.23 -23.07 8.86
C HIS A 241 -30.49 -22.52 10.27
N GLU A 242 -31.74 -22.20 10.57
CA GLU A 242 -32.15 -21.70 11.89
C GLU A 242 -31.98 -22.76 12.98
N LEU A 243 -32.32 -24.01 12.67
CA LEU A 243 -32.21 -25.10 13.65
C LEU A 243 -30.75 -25.49 13.90
N HIS A 244 -29.91 -25.55 12.86
CA HIS A 244 -28.54 -26.06 13.04
C HIS A 244 -27.53 -25.00 13.45
N ALA A 245 -27.47 -23.86 12.76
CA ALA A 245 -26.52 -22.80 13.09
C ALA A 245 -27.04 -21.90 14.22
N GLY A 246 -28.37 -21.71 14.31
CA GLY A 246 -29.00 -20.89 15.35
C GLY A 246 -29.22 -21.65 16.67
N ILE A 247 -30.11 -22.65 16.67
CA ILE A 247 -30.54 -23.34 17.90
C ILE A 247 -29.48 -24.32 18.40
N ASN A 248 -29.00 -25.19 17.51
CA ASN A 248 -28.06 -26.25 17.91
C ASN A 248 -26.60 -25.80 17.92
N GLN A 249 -26.30 -24.58 17.44
CA GLN A 249 -24.95 -23.99 17.39
C GLN A 249 -23.91 -24.93 16.72
N ILE A 250 -24.36 -25.74 15.76
CA ILE A 250 -23.50 -26.65 14.99
C ILE A 250 -22.84 -25.81 13.91
N ASP A 251 -21.51 -25.72 13.96
CA ASP A 251 -20.73 -24.97 12.99
C ASP A 251 -20.94 -25.55 11.58
N CYS A 252 -21.35 -24.70 10.64
CA CYS A 252 -21.53 -25.04 9.23
C CYS A 252 -20.28 -25.68 8.64
N GLN A 253 -19.09 -25.38 9.18
CA GLN A 253 -17.80 -25.95 8.74
C GLN A 253 -17.71 -27.46 8.90
N TYR A 254 -18.44 -28.06 9.83
CA TYR A 254 -18.44 -29.51 10.01
C TYR A 254 -18.96 -30.26 8.78
N CYS A 255 -19.85 -29.63 8.00
CA CYS A 255 -20.44 -30.24 6.81
C CYS A 255 -20.08 -29.47 5.51
N HIS A 256 -19.70 -28.20 5.60
CA HIS A 256 -19.34 -27.36 4.46
C HIS A 256 -17.91 -26.83 4.59
N SER A 257 -16.96 -27.62 4.12
CA SER A 257 -15.53 -27.27 4.10
C SER A 257 -15.19 -26.01 3.27
N GLY A 258 -16.10 -25.58 2.39
CA GLY A 258 -15.98 -24.35 1.59
C GLY A 258 -16.62 -23.11 2.23
N ALA A 259 -17.40 -23.24 3.31
CA ALA A 259 -18.16 -22.13 3.90
C ALA A 259 -17.26 -21.00 4.42
N PHE A 260 -16.03 -21.32 4.86
CA PHE A 260 -15.04 -20.32 5.29
C PHE A 260 -14.56 -19.42 4.14
N LYS A 261 -14.63 -19.91 2.88
CA LYS A 261 -14.13 -19.19 1.70
C LYS A 261 -15.24 -18.53 0.88
N SER A 262 -16.51 -18.92 1.07
CA SER A 262 -17.63 -18.24 0.43
C SER A 262 -17.99 -16.97 1.21
N LYS A 263 -17.72 -15.81 0.62
CA LYS A 263 -18.32 -14.54 1.03
C LYS A 263 -19.75 -14.43 0.54
#